data_AF-A0A7J4T4M9-F1
#
_entry.id   AF-A0A7J4T4M9-F1
#
_cell.length_a   1.000
_cell.length_b   1.000
_cell.length_c   1.000
_cell.angle_alpha   90.00
_cell.angle_beta   90.00
_cell.angle_gamma   90.00
#
_symmetry.space_group_name_H-M   'P 1'
#
loop_
_entity.id
_entity.type
_entity.pdbx_description
1 polymer ?
#
loop_
_entity_poly.entity_id
_entity_poly.type
_entity_poly.pdbx_seq_one_letter_code
_entity_poly.pdbx_strand_id
1 'polypeptide(L)'
;MDVFLINHRPIVGQKAILTKSCQKWLLENSVKRVTLLNIQGMGYSLLESEICDLVSEAEIETLELPRIGLGNKLTPSELSNLPWMMLTSICRSIKPNAETTVLLGRGAAIYDHIMWLAGQCYPHVNTLHIDSCEPVLNIHNLREHSPIESEILPAMITSFVEDIVNERVDQENIGYIDSERFMEFAKATGLKGIGPALKQMVDKGGVEKHKNKKNVTYRLNPEALSDAASKYFSQLPEKSSELPNLTIAFSRLPHIQSKKDDRQVEFEFFSYLSPLQPMDGLLVVLQRHDDSIPGSYIMTLEQALKGFNQKENTGFDDYHGDLIHAYNTIDTRTKEYDIDTDQHLVVINPKPNLEFQMNLFLHLIARCNEFEKKLGPRIWDVDLTMPLNAIRSAVSFFSYFTHSAPTYVLKPRISGGEEKIPRRSLVLSLPNRIAQEAVQDNINPHGNAKGGPNCLIGLHKLEMEKVVKDDDDIFAALNNDENTVSIGIEPKSLKAKLKEYNLLEGNSQIHRNLARLAQARLVHQVGSEFYLSELGRFVAEQILKIRQSEAKIDE
;
A
#
# COMPACT_ATOMS: atom_id res chain seq x y z
N MET A 1 -23.66 7.70 3.04
CA MET A 1 -22.27 7.24 2.92
C MET A 1 -21.33 8.40 3.19
N ASP A 2 -20.18 8.13 3.79
CA ASP A 2 -19.10 9.08 4.02
C ASP A 2 -18.06 8.96 2.89
N VAL A 3 -17.45 10.06 2.47
CA VAL A 3 -16.44 10.08 1.40
C VAL A 3 -15.15 10.73 1.90
N PHE A 4 -14.01 10.13 1.60
CA PHE A 4 -12.67 10.65 1.91
C PHE A 4 -11.90 10.87 0.63
N LEU A 5 -11.31 12.07 0.45
CA LEU A 5 -10.41 12.35 -0.67
C LEU A 5 -9.37 13.42 -0.33
N ILE A 6 -8.20 13.30 -0.95
CA ILE A 6 -7.13 14.30 -0.83
C ILE A 6 -7.52 15.55 -1.58
N ASN A 7 -7.30 16.69 -0.95
CA ASN A 7 -7.44 17.95 -1.63
C ASN A 7 -6.29 18.18 -2.62
N HIS A 8 -6.63 18.46 -3.87
CA HIS A 8 -5.70 18.42 -4.99
C HIS A 8 -6.05 19.46 -6.05
N ARG A 9 -5.09 19.71 -6.94
CA ARG A 9 -5.25 20.61 -8.08
C ARG A 9 -5.88 19.89 -9.27
N PRO A 10 -6.54 20.63 -10.17
CA PRO A 10 -7.06 20.04 -11.40
C PRO A 10 -5.93 19.43 -12.24
N ILE A 11 -6.29 18.45 -13.06
CA ILE A 11 -5.39 17.90 -14.08
C ILE A 11 -4.92 19.04 -14.99
N VAL A 12 -3.65 19.01 -15.40
CA VAL A 12 -3.11 20.00 -16.34
C VAL A 12 -4.01 20.08 -17.58
N GLY A 13 -4.48 21.28 -17.90
CA GLY A 13 -5.39 21.52 -19.02
C GLY A 13 -6.88 21.36 -18.71
N GLN A 14 -7.26 20.92 -17.51
CA GLN A 14 -8.65 20.82 -17.08
C GLN A 14 -9.05 22.00 -16.16
N LYS A 15 -10.31 22.42 -16.27
CA LYS A 15 -10.90 23.47 -15.42
C LYS A 15 -11.53 22.90 -14.15
N ALA A 16 -12.22 21.77 -14.28
CA ALA A 16 -12.77 21.02 -13.14
C ALA A 16 -11.65 20.25 -12.45
N ILE A 17 -11.76 20.10 -11.13
CA ILE A 17 -10.82 19.32 -10.33
C ILE A 17 -11.21 17.85 -10.37
N LEU A 18 -12.50 17.56 -10.19
CA LEU A 18 -13.01 16.20 -10.27
C LEU A 18 -13.28 15.80 -11.71
N THR A 19 -12.94 14.55 -12.05
CA THR A 19 -13.30 13.99 -13.36
C THR A 19 -14.81 13.83 -13.48
N LYS A 20 -15.32 13.77 -14.72
CA LYS A 20 -16.75 13.53 -14.98
C LYS A 20 -17.26 12.24 -14.32
N SER A 21 -16.44 11.19 -14.29
CA SER A 21 -16.78 9.93 -13.64
C SER A 21 -16.98 10.13 -12.14
N CYS A 22 -16.09 10.87 -11.48
CA CYS A 22 -16.20 11.19 -10.05
C CYS A 22 -17.40 12.09 -9.74
N GLN A 23 -17.61 13.14 -10.54
CA GLN A 23 -18.76 14.03 -10.38
C GLN A 23 -20.07 13.25 -10.50
N LYS A 24 -20.19 12.40 -11.53
CA LYS A 24 -21.35 11.53 -11.73
C LYS A 24 -21.54 10.57 -10.54
N TRP A 25 -20.48 9.92 -10.11
CA TRP A 25 -20.54 8.98 -8.98
C TRP A 25 -20.99 9.68 -7.69
N LEU A 26 -20.48 10.87 -7.38
CA LEU A 26 -20.90 11.65 -6.20
C LEU A 26 -22.39 12.01 -6.26
N LEU A 27 -22.89 12.43 -7.43
CA LEU A 27 -24.30 12.79 -7.63
C LEU A 27 -25.25 11.59 -7.53
N GLU A 28 -24.80 10.40 -7.95
CA GLU A 28 -25.60 9.18 -7.95
C GLU A 28 -25.64 8.48 -6.58
N ASN A 29 -24.80 8.89 -5.64
CA ASN A 29 -24.72 8.29 -4.30
C ASN A 29 -25.23 9.23 -3.22
N SER A 30 -25.93 8.70 -2.21
CA SER A 30 -26.38 9.49 -1.04
C SER A 30 -25.20 9.81 -0.10
N VAL A 31 -24.36 10.76 -0.51
CA VAL A 31 -23.23 11.27 0.26
C VAL A 31 -23.76 12.15 1.39
N LYS A 32 -23.41 11.79 2.64
CA LYS A 32 -23.83 12.51 3.85
C LYS A 32 -22.71 13.38 4.41
N ARG A 33 -21.47 12.95 4.23
CA ARG A 33 -20.28 13.60 4.76
C ARG A 33 -19.14 13.46 3.77
N VAL A 34 -18.39 14.53 3.57
CA VAL A 34 -17.14 14.52 2.80
C VAL A 34 -16.02 15.04 3.69
N THR A 35 -15.01 14.20 3.93
CA THR A 35 -13.79 14.60 4.62
C THR A 35 -12.70 14.90 3.58
N LEU A 36 -12.31 16.17 3.49
CA LEU A 36 -11.24 16.65 2.62
C LEU A 36 -9.92 16.61 3.38
N LEU A 37 -8.97 15.84 2.87
CA LEU A 37 -7.63 15.77 3.44
C LEU A 37 -6.77 16.89 2.85
N ASN A 38 -6.64 17.99 3.58
CA ASN A 38 -5.82 19.13 3.21
C ASN A 38 -4.37 18.90 3.61
N ILE A 39 -3.43 19.32 2.77
CA ILE A 39 -2.02 19.27 3.14
C ILE A 39 -1.60 20.64 3.66
N GLN A 40 -1.08 20.69 4.89
CA GLN A 40 -0.67 21.92 5.56
C GLN A 40 0.19 22.82 4.64
N GLY A 41 -0.14 24.11 4.61
CA GLY A 41 0.57 25.09 3.79
C GLY A 41 0.37 24.94 2.27
N MET A 42 -0.64 24.19 1.83
CA MET A 42 -1.11 24.16 0.45
C MET A 42 -2.54 24.69 0.37
N GLY A 43 -2.75 25.80 -0.33
CA GLY A 43 -4.08 26.39 -0.51
C GLY A 43 -4.88 25.69 -1.60
N TYR A 44 -6.05 25.15 -1.24
CA TYR A 44 -6.88 24.35 -2.14
C TYR A 44 -8.39 24.64 -2.01
N SER A 45 -8.80 25.91 -2.09
CA SER A 45 -10.20 26.32 -1.92
C SER A 45 -11.15 25.90 -3.07
N LEU A 46 -10.61 25.47 -4.21
CA LEU A 46 -11.42 25.21 -5.41
C LEU A 46 -12.17 23.87 -5.36
N LEU A 47 -11.58 22.82 -4.75
CA LEU A 47 -12.21 21.49 -4.72
C LEU A 47 -13.41 21.47 -3.77
N GLU A 48 -13.27 22.14 -2.63
CA GLU A 48 -14.35 22.29 -1.66
C GLU A 48 -15.58 22.95 -2.31
N SER A 49 -15.38 24.04 -3.06
CA SER A 49 -16.45 24.69 -3.81
C SER A 49 -17.10 23.75 -4.83
N GLU A 50 -16.31 22.99 -5.59
CA GLU A 50 -16.84 22.03 -6.58
C GLU A 50 -17.67 20.93 -5.91
N ILE A 51 -17.28 20.48 -4.71
CA ILE A 51 -18.02 19.47 -3.95
C ILE A 51 -19.31 20.05 -3.35
N CYS A 52 -19.28 21.27 -2.80
CA CYS A 52 -20.49 21.97 -2.33
C CYS A 52 -21.56 22.06 -3.43
N ASP A 53 -21.14 22.32 -4.67
CA ASP A 53 -22.04 22.44 -5.81
C ASP A 53 -22.64 21.07 -6.23
N LEU A 54 -21.91 19.97 -6.03
CA LEU A 54 -22.33 18.62 -6.41
C LEU A 54 -23.19 17.94 -5.34
N VAL A 55 -22.84 18.10 -4.06
CA VAL A 55 -23.48 17.41 -2.93
C VAL A 55 -23.83 18.42 -1.83
N SER A 56 -24.69 19.38 -2.15
CA SER A 56 -25.02 20.54 -1.30
C SER A 56 -25.60 20.21 0.09
N GLU A 57 -26.13 19.01 0.28
CA GLU A 57 -26.67 18.53 1.56
C GLU A 57 -25.64 17.80 2.43
N ALA A 58 -24.44 17.53 1.90
CA ALA A 58 -23.39 16.83 2.63
C ALA A 58 -22.66 17.76 3.60
N GLU A 59 -22.34 17.25 4.80
CA GLU A 59 -21.42 17.90 5.72
C GLU A 59 -20.00 17.83 5.18
N ILE A 60 -19.33 18.96 5.00
CA ILE A 60 -17.94 19.01 4.55
C ILE A 60 -17.04 19.30 5.75
N GLU A 61 -16.16 18.36 6.03
CA GLU A 61 -15.14 18.45 7.08
C GLU A 61 -13.76 18.52 6.42
N THR A 62 -12.86 19.28 7.03
CA THR A 62 -11.45 19.31 6.61
C THR A 62 -10.59 18.62 7.66
N LEU A 63 -9.73 17.70 7.22
CA LEU A 63 -8.67 17.11 8.02
C LEU A 63 -7.33 17.63 7.50
N GLU A 64 -6.62 18.40 8.32
CA GLU A 64 -5.27 18.86 7.98
C GLU A 64 -4.26 17.74 8.21
N LEU A 65 -3.51 17.40 7.17
CA LEU A 65 -2.40 16.46 7.20
C LEU A 65 -1.07 17.20 7.13
N PRO A 66 -0.05 16.72 7.86
CA PRO A 66 1.26 17.32 7.80
C PRO A 66 1.84 17.29 6.39
N ARG A 67 2.49 18.39 6.03
CA ARG A 67 3.18 18.49 4.76
C ARG A 67 4.48 17.70 4.80
N ILE A 68 4.62 16.79 3.85
CA ILE A 68 5.84 16.03 3.68
C ILE A 68 6.88 16.89 2.97
N GLY A 69 7.97 17.22 3.66
CA GLY A 69 9.12 17.92 3.11
C GLY A 69 9.99 18.58 4.17
N LEU A 70 11.20 18.96 3.78
CA LEU A 70 12.22 19.57 4.65
C LEU A 70 11.92 21.03 5.05
N GLY A 71 10.69 21.51 4.86
CA GLY A 71 10.36 22.94 4.94
C GLY A 71 10.39 23.54 6.35
N ASN A 72 10.27 22.70 7.37
CA ASN A 72 10.43 23.05 8.78
C ASN A 72 11.45 22.07 9.36
N LYS A 73 12.26 22.52 10.34
CA LYS A 73 13.35 21.77 10.99
C LYS A 73 12.84 20.53 11.74
N LEU A 74 12.37 19.51 11.03
CA LEU A 74 11.99 18.23 11.60
C LEU A 74 13.26 17.42 11.84
N THR A 75 13.43 16.96 13.07
CA THR A 75 14.43 15.96 13.43
C THR A 75 14.17 14.66 12.68
N PRO A 76 15.18 13.81 12.47
CA PRO A 76 14.98 12.49 11.86
C PRO A 76 13.90 11.63 12.55
N SER A 77 13.73 11.79 13.86
CA SER A 77 12.72 11.08 14.66
C SER A 77 11.29 11.55 14.35
N GLU A 78 11.10 12.86 14.18
CA GLU A 78 9.78 13.42 13.81
C GLU A 78 9.41 13.00 12.38
N LEU A 79 10.39 13.00 11.47
CA LEU A 79 10.20 12.53 10.10
C LEU A 79 9.79 11.05 10.04
N SER A 80 10.41 10.18 10.85
CA SER A 80 10.05 8.75 10.88
C SER A 80 8.66 8.48 11.46
N ASN A 81 8.15 9.37 12.32
CA ASN A 81 6.84 9.20 12.96
C ASN A 81 5.68 9.75 12.14
N LEU A 82 5.96 10.69 11.23
CA LEU A 82 4.96 11.37 10.41
C LEU A 82 3.96 10.42 9.69
N PRO A 83 4.41 9.30 9.07
CA PRO A 83 3.50 8.35 8.44
C PRO A 83 2.48 7.74 9.41
N TRP A 84 2.92 7.38 10.63
CA TRP A 84 2.03 6.81 11.65
C TRP A 84 1.03 7.84 12.17
N MET A 85 1.45 9.10 12.32
CA MET A 85 0.57 10.20 12.72
C MET A 85 -0.52 10.45 11.66
N MET A 86 -0.15 10.45 10.37
CA MET A 86 -1.12 10.58 9.27
C MET A 86 -2.12 9.43 9.27
N LEU A 87 -1.64 8.18 9.38
CA LEU A 87 -2.51 6.99 9.42
C LEU A 87 -3.51 7.08 10.57
N THR A 88 -3.02 7.44 11.75
CA THR A 88 -3.83 7.58 12.97
C THR A 88 -4.89 8.66 12.79
N SER A 89 -4.52 9.84 12.27
CA SER A 89 -5.44 10.97 12.04
C SER A 89 -6.55 10.63 11.05
N ILE A 90 -6.21 9.92 9.97
CA ILE A 90 -7.18 9.46 8.96
C ILE A 90 -8.14 8.44 9.58
N CYS A 91 -7.61 7.40 10.24
CA CYS A 91 -8.44 6.38 10.90
C CYS A 91 -9.32 6.98 12.00
N ARG A 92 -8.85 8.00 12.73
CA ARG A 92 -9.63 8.76 13.72
C ARG A 92 -10.85 9.47 13.11
N SER A 93 -10.82 9.79 11.82
CA SER A 93 -11.93 10.45 11.13
C SER A 93 -12.96 9.47 10.53
N ILE A 94 -12.56 8.21 10.28
CA ILE A 94 -13.45 7.16 9.71
C ILE A 94 -14.45 6.67 10.76
N LYS A 95 -15.76 6.83 10.54
CA LYS A 95 -16.76 6.35 11.50
C LYS A 95 -16.88 4.81 11.41
N PRO A 96 -16.73 4.04 12.51
CA PRO A 96 -16.71 2.57 12.46
C PRO A 96 -18.00 1.92 11.93
N ASN A 97 -19.14 2.61 12.01
CA ASN A 97 -20.45 2.07 11.61
C ASN A 97 -21.02 2.75 10.36
N ALA A 98 -20.29 3.66 9.74
CA ALA A 98 -20.75 4.39 8.56
C ALA A 98 -20.14 3.78 7.30
N GLU A 99 -20.98 3.38 6.35
CA GLU A 99 -20.52 3.07 4.99
C GLU A 99 -19.65 4.22 4.47
N THR A 100 -18.41 3.91 4.14
CA THR A 100 -17.37 4.90 3.83
C THR A 100 -16.71 4.55 2.51
N THR A 101 -16.46 5.53 1.66
CA THR A 101 -15.66 5.35 0.45
C THR A 101 -14.43 6.25 0.47
N VAL A 102 -13.27 5.67 0.22
CA VAL A 102 -11.99 6.37 0.08
C VAL A 102 -11.67 6.48 -1.42
N LEU A 103 -11.45 7.70 -1.90
CA LEU A 103 -11.05 7.98 -3.28
C LEU A 103 -9.53 8.23 -3.34
N LEU A 104 -8.82 7.38 -4.09
CA LEU A 104 -7.36 7.39 -4.21
C LEU A 104 -6.89 7.81 -5.61
N GLY A 105 -5.62 8.19 -5.73
CA GLY A 105 -4.97 8.40 -7.02
C GLY A 105 -4.63 9.86 -7.32
N ARG A 106 -4.64 10.74 -6.31
CA ARG A 106 -4.26 12.15 -6.45
C ARG A 106 -3.41 12.60 -5.27
N GLY A 107 -2.49 13.53 -5.52
CA GLY A 107 -1.50 13.95 -4.53
C GLY A 107 -0.23 13.09 -4.55
N ALA A 108 0.55 13.12 -3.47
CA ALA A 108 1.76 12.33 -3.33
C ALA A 108 1.43 10.87 -3.00
N ALA A 109 2.24 9.94 -3.50
CA ALA A 109 1.98 8.49 -3.39
C ALA A 109 1.94 7.97 -1.95
N ILE A 110 2.70 8.59 -1.03
CA ILE A 110 2.62 8.30 0.41
C ILE A 110 1.22 8.56 0.98
N TYR A 111 0.57 9.68 0.65
CA TYR A 111 -0.79 9.95 1.14
C TYR A 111 -1.80 8.93 0.58
N ASP A 112 -1.70 8.58 -0.70
CA ASP A 112 -2.51 7.52 -1.30
C ASP A 112 -2.29 6.17 -0.60
N HIS A 113 -1.05 5.81 -0.27
CA HIS A 113 -0.73 4.57 0.43
C HIS A 113 -1.32 4.55 1.84
N ILE A 114 -1.18 5.64 2.60
CA ILE A 114 -1.71 5.73 3.96
C ILE A 114 -3.24 5.68 3.95
N MET A 115 -3.89 6.36 3.01
CA MET A 115 -5.35 6.30 2.85
C MET A 115 -5.82 4.91 2.40
N TRP A 116 -5.09 4.27 1.49
CA TRP A 116 -5.36 2.88 1.09
C TRP A 116 -5.32 1.96 2.30
N LEU A 117 -4.26 2.04 3.10
CA LEU A 117 -4.07 1.23 4.31
C LEU A 117 -5.13 1.53 5.38
N ALA A 118 -5.48 2.80 5.57
CA ALA A 118 -6.57 3.21 6.47
C ALA A 118 -7.89 2.56 6.06
N GLY A 119 -8.19 2.54 4.75
CA GLY A 119 -9.35 1.83 4.22
C GLY A 119 -9.30 0.34 4.55
N GLN A 120 -8.14 -0.29 4.44
CA GLN A 120 -7.96 -1.72 4.71
C GLN A 120 -8.17 -2.12 6.19
N CYS A 121 -8.07 -1.18 7.12
CA CYS A 121 -8.31 -1.43 8.55
C CYS A 121 -9.79 -1.70 8.89
N TYR A 122 -10.72 -1.33 8.00
CA TYR A 122 -12.15 -1.37 8.28
C TYR A 122 -12.91 -2.11 7.16
N PRO A 123 -13.59 -3.24 7.45
CA PRO A 123 -14.26 -4.06 6.41
C PRO A 123 -15.36 -3.34 5.61
N HIS A 124 -15.95 -2.28 6.16
CA HIS A 124 -17.04 -1.52 5.55
C HIS A 124 -16.57 -0.30 4.73
N VAL A 125 -15.25 -0.13 4.58
CA VAL A 125 -14.67 0.95 3.78
C VAL A 125 -14.42 0.46 2.36
N ASN A 126 -15.07 1.07 1.38
CA ASN A 126 -14.79 0.85 -0.03
C ASN A 126 -13.64 1.75 -0.48
N THR A 127 -12.85 1.28 -1.45
CA THR A 127 -11.75 2.07 -2.02
C THR A 127 -11.88 2.11 -3.54
N LEU A 128 -11.94 3.33 -4.10
CA LEU A 128 -12.05 3.56 -5.54
C LEU A 128 -10.91 4.46 -6.04
N HIS A 129 -10.57 4.35 -7.32
CA HIS A 129 -9.69 5.32 -7.96
C HIS A 129 -10.48 6.58 -8.35
N ILE A 130 -10.01 7.75 -7.94
CA ILE A 130 -10.74 9.03 -8.06
C ILE A 130 -11.03 9.43 -9.52
N ASP A 131 -10.14 9.11 -10.47
CA ASP A 131 -10.36 9.55 -11.85
C ASP A 131 -11.38 8.69 -12.61
N SER A 132 -11.51 7.41 -12.25
CA SER A 132 -12.37 6.44 -12.97
C SER A 132 -13.57 5.97 -12.15
N CYS A 133 -13.53 6.14 -10.82
CA CYS A 133 -14.42 5.51 -9.85
C CYS A 133 -14.46 3.98 -9.94
N GLU A 134 -13.41 3.37 -10.51
CA GLU A 134 -13.26 1.92 -10.53
C GLU A 134 -12.70 1.42 -9.19
N PRO A 135 -13.09 0.21 -8.76
CA PRO A 135 -12.54 -0.41 -7.57
C PRO A 135 -11.04 -0.66 -7.72
N VAL A 136 -10.33 -0.56 -6.61
CA VAL A 136 -8.91 -0.91 -6.52
C VAL A 136 -8.72 -2.23 -5.77
N LEU A 137 -7.55 -2.86 -5.95
CA LEU A 137 -7.17 -4.04 -5.18
C LEU A 137 -7.22 -3.72 -3.67
N ASN A 138 -7.92 -4.57 -2.93
CA ASN A 138 -8.12 -4.45 -1.49
C ASN A 138 -7.94 -5.83 -0.83
N ILE A 139 -7.78 -5.83 0.49
CA ILE A 139 -7.53 -7.03 1.29
C ILE A 139 -8.74 -7.44 2.13
N HIS A 140 -9.91 -6.85 1.88
CA HIS A 140 -11.11 -7.15 2.65
C HIS A 140 -11.57 -8.60 2.39
N ASN A 141 -12.24 -9.16 3.39
CA ASN A 141 -12.92 -10.46 3.30
C ASN A 141 -12.00 -11.67 3.04
N LEU A 142 -10.74 -11.63 3.47
CA LEU A 142 -9.89 -12.82 3.52
C LEU A 142 -10.60 -13.90 4.32
N ARG A 143 -10.94 -15.01 3.66
CA ARG A 143 -11.72 -16.09 4.26
C ARG A 143 -10.82 -17.20 4.79
N GLU A 144 -11.38 -18.01 5.68
CA GLU A 144 -10.78 -19.31 5.93
C GLU A 144 -10.98 -20.20 4.70
N HIS A 145 -9.91 -20.93 4.36
CA HIS A 145 -9.88 -21.80 3.19
C HIS A 145 -9.81 -23.24 3.64
N SER A 146 -10.52 -24.11 2.93
CA SER A 146 -10.34 -25.55 3.06
C SER A 146 -8.89 -25.96 2.71
N PRO A 147 -8.42 -27.13 3.17
CA PRO A 147 -7.08 -27.62 2.81
C PRO A 147 -6.86 -27.68 1.30
N ILE A 148 -7.86 -28.12 0.54
CA ILE A 148 -7.79 -28.23 -0.93
C ILE A 148 -7.66 -26.84 -1.58
N GLU A 149 -8.44 -25.85 -1.14
CA GLU A 149 -8.32 -24.47 -1.65
C GLU A 149 -6.94 -23.88 -1.33
N SER A 150 -6.37 -24.22 -0.18
CA SER A 150 -5.04 -23.77 0.21
C SER A 150 -3.93 -24.32 -0.71
N GLU A 151 -4.15 -25.44 -1.39
CA GLU A 151 -3.22 -25.96 -2.42
C GLU A 151 -3.52 -25.40 -3.82
N ILE A 152 -4.80 -25.26 -4.16
CA ILE A 152 -5.24 -24.81 -5.49
C ILE A 152 -4.90 -23.35 -5.75
N LEU A 153 -5.17 -22.45 -4.79
CA LEU A 153 -5.02 -21.02 -5.02
C LEU A 153 -3.57 -20.57 -5.31
N PRO A 154 -2.55 -21.04 -4.57
CA PRO A 154 -1.16 -20.79 -4.92
C PRO A 154 -0.79 -21.31 -6.31
N ALA A 155 -1.28 -22.48 -6.70
CA ALA A 155 -1.04 -23.05 -8.03
C ALA A 155 -1.58 -22.15 -9.16
N MET A 156 -2.71 -21.45 -8.95
CA MET A 156 -3.23 -20.48 -9.93
C MET A 156 -2.29 -19.27 -10.09
N ILE A 157 -1.73 -18.74 -9.00
CA ILE A 157 -0.71 -17.66 -9.07
C ILE A 157 0.55 -18.17 -9.76
N THR A 158 1.05 -19.35 -9.38
CA THR A 158 2.23 -19.97 -10.00
C THR A 158 2.05 -20.14 -11.51
N SER A 159 0.88 -20.59 -11.95
CA SER A 159 0.54 -20.73 -13.37
C SER A 159 0.57 -19.39 -14.12
N PHE A 160 0.01 -18.34 -13.51
CA PHE A 160 0.05 -17.00 -14.11
C PHE A 160 1.47 -16.47 -14.22
N VAL A 161 2.24 -16.59 -13.14
CA VAL A 161 3.62 -16.14 -13.06
C VAL A 161 4.49 -16.88 -14.07
N GLU A 162 4.34 -18.20 -14.20
CA GLU A 162 5.10 -18.98 -15.17
C GLU A 162 4.74 -18.61 -16.61
N ASP A 163 3.46 -18.37 -16.93
CA ASP A 163 3.07 -17.91 -18.27
C ASP A 163 3.69 -16.55 -18.63
N ILE A 164 3.82 -15.65 -17.64
CA ILE A 164 4.50 -14.35 -17.80
C ILE A 164 6.01 -14.53 -17.98
N VAL A 165 6.64 -15.44 -17.23
CA VAL A 165 8.08 -15.75 -17.35
C VAL A 165 8.41 -16.36 -18.71
N ASN A 166 7.60 -17.33 -19.16
CA ASN A 166 7.82 -18.05 -20.40
C ASN A 166 7.34 -17.29 -21.65
N GLU A 167 6.94 -16.03 -21.49
CA GLU A 167 6.50 -15.15 -22.59
C GLU A 167 5.44 -15.81 -23.48
N ARG A 168 4.42 -16.41 -22.85
CA ARG A 168 3.40 -17.18 -23.58
C ARG A 168 2.80 -16.34 -24.71
N VAL A 169 3.05 -16.77 -25.95
CA VAL A 169 2.67 -16.06 -27.19
C VAL A 169 1.15 -15.88 -27.28
N ASP A 170 0.40 -16.86 -26.78
CA ASP A 170 -1.05 -16.84 -26.73
C ASP A 170 -1.54 -16.04 -25.51
N GLN A 171 -1.68 -14.73 -25.70
CA GLN A 171 -2.07 -13.80 -24.64
C GLN A 171 -3.48 -14.06 -24.10
N GLU A 172 -4.38 -14.64 -24.90
CA GLU A 172 -5.76 -14.93 -24.49
C GLU A 172 -5.81 -16.06 -23.44
N ASN A 173 -4.80 -16.92 -23.41
CA ASN A 173 -4.75 -18.08 -22.52
C ASN A 173 -3.79 -17.91 -21.32
N ILE A 174 -3.25 -16.70 -21.08
CA ILE A 174 -2.38 -16.44 -19.93
C ILE A 174 -3.13 -16.69 -18.61
N GLY A 175 -2.54 -17.51 -17.74
CA GLY A 175 -3.04 -17.77 -16.40
C GLY A 175 -4.16 -18.80 -16.32
N TYR A 176 -4.54 -19.41 -17.45
CA TYR A 176 -5.40 -20.58 -17.42
C TYR A 176 -4.64 -21.81 -16.95
N ILE A 177 -5.25 -22.54 -16.03
CA ILE A 177 -4.73 -23.77 -15.41
C ILE A 177 -5.75 -24.90 -15.53
N ASP A 178 -5.30 -26.09 -15.96
CA ASP A 178 -6.09 -27.31 -15.99
C ASP A 178 -5.72 -28.26 -14.85
N SER A 179 -6.38 -29.41 -14.78
CA SER A 179 -6.14 -30.41 -13.75
C SER A 179 -4.71 -30.96 -13.73
N GLU A 180 -4.04 -31.03 -14.88
CA GLU A 180 -2.67 -31.57 -14.97
C GLU A 180 -1.69 -30.58 -14.36
N ARG A 181 -1.77 -29.31 -14.79
CA ARG A 181 -0.92 -28.24 -14.27
C ARG A 181 -1.21 -27.94 -12.79
N PHE A 182 -2.45 -28.14 -12.31
CA PHE A 182 -2.76 -28.12 -10.88
C PHE A 182 -2.01 -29.18 -10.10
N MET A 183 -1.99 -30.44 -10.58
CA MET A 183 -1.29 -31.53 -9.91
C MET A 183 0.22 -31.28 -9.85
N GLU A 184 0.79 -30.72 -10.93
CA GLU A 184 2.20 -30.35 -10.99
C GLU A 184 2.55 -29.31 -9.92
N PHE A 185 1.85 -28.17 -9.87
CA PHE A 185 2.19 -27.10 -8.93
C PHE A 185 1.80 -27.38 -7.48
N ALA A 186 0.69 -28.08 -7.25
CA ALA A 186 0.32 -28.52 -5.92
C ALA A 186 1.20 -29.69 -5.42
N LYS A 187 2.09 -30.24 -6.27
CA LYS A 187 2.89 -31.43 -5.98
C LYS A 187 2.03 -32.61 -5.50
N ALA A 188 0.83 -32.72 -6.06
CA ALA A 188 -0.18 -33.70 -5.67
C ALA A 188 -0.23 -34.86 -6.66
N THR A 189 -0.31 -36.10 -6.17
CA THR A 189 -0.45 -37.31 -7.02
C THR A 189 -1.86 -37.53 -7.56
N GLY A 190 -2.82 -36.69 -7.13
CA GLY A 190 -4.18 -36.65 -7.67
C GLY A 190 -5.05 -35.64 -6.95
N LEU A 191 -5.61 -34.67 -7.68
CA LEU A 191 -6.54 -33.67 -7.13
C LEU A 191 -7.99 -34.02 -7.52
N LYS A 192 -8.63 -34.88 -6.73
CA LYS A 192 -10.09 -35.01 -6.77
C LYS A 192 -10.69 -33.83 -6.00
N GLY A 193 -11.67 -33.14 -6.58
CA GLY A 193 -12.41 -32.10 -5.87
C GLY A 193 -12.08 -30.65 -6.24
N ILE A 194 -11.26 -30.39 -7.27
CA ILE A 194 -10.99 -29.02 -7.77
C ILE A 194 -12.29 -28.26 -8.07
N GLY A 195 -13.19 -28.87 -8.85
CA GLY A 195 -14.46 -28.24 -9.21
C GLY A 195 -15.34 -27.90 -8.00
N PRO A 196 -15.61 -28.84 -7.08
CA PRO A 196 -16.29 -28.55 -5.82
C PRO A 196 -15.60 -27.50 -4.95
N ALA A 197 -14.28 -27.54 -4.83
CA ALA A 197 -13.50 -26.59 -4.02
C ALA A 197 -13.58 -25.16 -4.58
N LEU A 198 -13.49 -25.01 -5.91
CA LEU A 198 -13.57 -23.71 -6.57
C LEU A 198 -15.01 -23.21 -6.77
N LYS A 199 -16.03 -24.02 -6.48
CA LYS A 199 -17.43 -23.70 -6.79
C LYS A 199 -17.83 -22.33 -6.25
N GLN A 200 -17.55 -22.05 -4.98
CA GLN A 200 -17.92 -20.77 -4.37
C GLN A 200 -17.24 -19.58 -5.05
N MET A 201 -15.97 -19.72 -5.45
CA MET A 201 -15.23 -18.65 -6.12
C MET A 201 -15.70 -18.45 -7.57
N VAL A 202 -16.07 -19.53 -8.25
CA VAL A 202 -16.69 -19.46 -9.59
C VAL A 202 -18.05 -18.75 -9.49
N ASP A 203 -18.90 -19.17 -8.54
CA ASP A 203 -20.24 -18.60 -8.34
C ASP A 203 -20.19 -17.11 -7.97
N LYS A 204 -19.11 -16.65 -7.32
CA LYS A 204 -18.90 -15.25 -6.93
C LYS A 204 -18.17 -14.39 -7.97
N GLY A 205 -17.65 -14.97 -9.06
CA GLY A 205 -16.90 -14.23 -10.09
C GLY A 205 -15.38 -14.18 -9.88
N GLY A 206 -14.87 -14.70 -8.76
CA GLY A 206 -13.44 -14.73 -8.43
C GLY A 206 -12.60 -15.73 -9.24
N VAL A 207 -13.22 -16.73 -9.86
CA VAL A 207 -12.54 -17.67 -10.77
C VAL A 207 -13.36 -17.87 -12.03
N GLU A 208 -12.73 -17.65 -13.19
CA GLU A 208 -13.30 -18.03 -14.47
C GLU A 208 -13.18 -19.54 -14.66
N LYS A 209 -14.24 -20.16 -15.17
CA LYS A 209 -14.27 -21.58 -15.51
C LYS A 209 -14.63 -21.75 -16.97
N HIS A 210 -13.70 -22.29 -17.74
CA HIS A 210 -13.94 -22.64 -19.14
C HIS A 210 -14.04 -24.16 -19.28
N LYS A 211 -15.08 -24.64 -19.98
CA LYS A 211 -15.31 -26.08 -20.21
C LYS A 211 -15.31 -26.35 -21.70
N ASN A 212 -14.29 -27.09 -22.15
CA ASN A 212 -14.27 -27.68 -23.49
C ASN A 212 -14.68 -29.16 -23.40
N LYS A 213 -14.95 -29.81 -24.55
CA LYS A 213 -15.53 -31.17 -24.63
C LYS A 213 -14.79 -32.25 -23.83
N LYS A 214 -13.49 -32.07 -23.56
CA LYS A 214 -12.66 -33.02 -22.79
C LYS A 214 -12.04 -32.45 -21.53
N ASN A 215 -11.85 -31.12 -21.44
CA ASN A 215 -11.05 -30.49 -20.39
C ASN A 215 -11.80 -29.31 -19.73
N VAL A 216 -11.48 -29.06 -18.47
CA VAL A 216 -11.93 -27.87 -17.73
C VAL A 216 -10.70 -27.10 -17.33
N THR A 217 -10.66 -25.81 -17.70
CA THR A 217 -9.62 -24.87 -17.28
C THR A 217 -10.22 -23.81 -16.39
N TYR A 218 -9.38 -23.27 -15.51
CA TYR A 218 -9.74 -22.24 -14.56
C TYR A 218 -8.75 -21.08 -14.68
N ARG A 219 -9.20 -19.85 -14.41
CA ARG A 219 -8.34 -18.68 -14.37
C ARG A 219 -8.73 -17.81 -13.19
N LEU A 220 -7.74 -17.32 -12.46
CA LEU A 220 -7.95 -16.41 -11.34
C LEU A 220 -8.42 -15.05 -11.85
N ASN A 221 -9.44 -14.48 -11.21
CA ASN A 221 -9.87 -13.10 -11.43
C ASN A 221 -9.41 -12.18 -10.29
N PRO A 222 -9.38 -10.86 -10.51
CA PRO A 222 -8.95 -9.91 -9.48
C PRO A 222 -9.75 -9.99 -8.18
N GLU A 223 -11.04 -10.36 -8.24
CA GLU A 223 -11.91 -10.48 -7.06
C GLU A 223 -11.43 -11.53 -6.05
N ALA A 224 -10.74 -12.58 -6.48
CA ALA A 224 -10.17 -13.61 -5.59
C ALA A 224 -8.64 -13.49 -5.44
N LEU A 225 -8.03 -12.41 -5.92
CA LEU A 225 -6.58 -12.24 -5.88
C LEU A 225 -6.06 -12.14 -4.44
N SER A 226 -6.77 -11.48 -3.53
CA SER A 226 -6.36 -11.34 -2.12
C SER A 226 -6.30 -12.70 -1.40
N ASP A 227 -7.34 -13.52 -1.57
CA ASP A 227 -7.41 -14.91 -1.10
C ASP A 227 -6.22 -15.73 -1.64
N ALA A 228 -5.98 -15.65 -2.96
CA ALA A 228 -4.92 -16.40 -3.60
C ALA A 228 -3.52 -15.93 -3.19
N ALA A 229 -3.30 -14.62 -3.11
CA ALA A 229 -2.05 -14.03 -2.65
C ALA A 229 -1.76 -14.40 -1.20
N SER A 230 -2.76 -14.33 -0.32
CA SER A 230 -2.64 -14.73 1.08
C SER A 230 -2.10 -16.15 1.20
N LYS A 231 -2.68 -17.10 0.46
CA LYS A 231 -2.23 -18.50 0.48
C LYS A 231 -0.88 -18.69 -0.18
N TYR A 232 -0.63 -18.06 -1.32
CA TYR A 232 0.64 -18.14 -2.03
C TYR A 232 1.80 -17.71 -1.13
N PHE A 233 1.72 -16.53 -0.52
CA PHE A 233 2.79 -16.02 0.34
C PHE A 233 2.89 -16.76 1.68
N SER A 234 1.79 -17.31 2.23
CA SER A 234 1.83 -18.13 3.45
C SER A 234 2.59 -19.46 3.31
N GLN A 235 2.79 -19.93 2.07
CA GLN A 235 3.51 -21.16 1.78
C GLN A 235 4.99 -20.93 1.47
N LEU A 236 5.40 -19.68 1.25
CA LEU A 236 6.80 -19.36 1.03
C LEU A 236 7.56 -19.48 2.36
N PRO A 237 8.80 -19.99 2.33
CA PRO A 237 9.62 -20.07 3.52
C PRO A 237 9.89 -18.67 4.09
N GLU A 238 9.91 -18.55 5.41
CA GLU A 238 10.34 -17.31 6.07
C GLU A 238 11.78 -16.96 5.64
N LYS A 239 11.96 -15.71 5.25
CA LYS A 239 13.25 -15.18 4.82
C LYS A 239 14.06 -14.74 6.03
N SER A 240 15.35 -15.11 6.07
CA SER A 240 16.27 -14.57 7.09
C SER A 240 16.38 -13.06 6.94
N SER A 241 16.38 -12.35 8.07
CA SER A 241 16.57 -10.88 8.12
C SER A 241 17.97 -10.43 7.68
N GLU A 242 18.91 -11.36 7.49
CA GLU A 242 20.28 -11.10 7.04
C GLU A 242 20.44 -11.15 5.52
N LEU A 243 19.38 -11.50 4.78
CA LEU A 243 19.43 -11.54 3.32
C LEU A 243 19.59 -10.11 2.74
N PRO A 244 20.32 -9.95 1.63
CA PRO A 244 20.40 -8.67 0.94
C PRO A 244 19.03 -8.23 0.42
N ASN A 245 18.85 -6.93 0.24
CA ASN A 245 17.56 -6.37 -0.20
C ASN A 245 17.44 -6.45 -1.73
N LEU A 246 16.23 -6.53 -2.27
CA LEU A 246 15.88 -6.24 -3.65
C LEU A 246 14.99 -5.00 -3.63
N THR A 247 15.54 -3.87 -4.05
CA THR A 247 14.79 -2.61 -4.12
C THR A 247 13.97 -2.56 -5.40
N ILE A 248 12.65 -2.48 -5.25
CA ILE A 248 11.69 -2.29 -6.34
C ILE A 248 11.35 -0.81 -6.40
N ALA A 249 11.77 -0.16 -7.48
CA ALA A 249 11.68 1.28 -7.61
C ALA A 249 11.00 1.71 -8.91
N PHE A 250 10.32 2.85 -8.84
CA PHE A 250 9.46 3.33 -9.90
C PHE A 250 10.08 4.58 -10.51
N SER A 251 10.14 4.66 -11.84
CA SER A 251 10.62 5.87 -12.52
C SER A 251 9.71 6.27 -13.67
N ARG A 252 9.80 7.54 -14.08
CA ARG A 252 9.25 7.98 -15.36
C ARG A 252 10.28 7.67 -16.44
N LEU A 253 9.83 7.19 -17.59
CA LEU A 253 10.71 7.14 -18.75
C LEU A 253 11.17 8.57 -19.06
N PRO A 254 12.48 8.78 -19.30
CA PRO A 254 13.00 10.09 -19.65
C PRO A 254 12.36 10.55 -20.95
N HIS A 255 12.24 11.87 -21.13
CA HIS A 255 11.78 12.46 -22.37
C HIS A 255 12.95 13.22 -22.99
N ILE A 256 13.77 12.49 -23.76
CA ILE A 256 15.07 12.99 -24.22
C ILE A 256 14.90 13.95 -25.41
N GLN A 257 13.74 13.91 -26.06
CA GLN A 257 13.50 14.66 -27.28
C GLN A 257 12.32 15.61 -27.14
N SER A 258 12.56 16.80 -26.60
CA SER A 258 11.76 17.95 -27.04
C SER A 258 12.32 18.40 -28.40
N LYS A 259 11.53 18.25 -29.46
CA LYS A 259 11.82 18.83 -30.78
C LYS A 259 11.96 20.36 -30.62
N LYS A 260 13.17 20.86 -30.33
CA LYS A 260 13.72 22.22 -30.60
C LYS A 260 14.73 22.80 -29.59
N ASP A 261 15.11 22.12 -28.51
CA ASP A 261 16.14 22.64 -27.60
C ASP A 261 17.15 21.56 -27.19
N ASP A 262 18.44 21.89 -27.31
CA ASP A 262 19.63 21.08 -26.95
C ASP A 262 19.74 20.70 -25.45
N ARG A 263 18.63 20.73 -24.70
CA ARG A 263 18.62 20.30 -23.30
C ARG A 263 18.26 18.83 -23.25
N GLN A 264 19.29 17.97 -23.34
CA GLN A 264 19.19 16.59 -22.87
C GLN A 264 18.68 16.64 -21.42
N VAL A 265 17.46 16.13 -21.18
CA VAL A 265 16.94 15.98 -19.83
C VAL A 265 17.68 14.82 -19.19
N GLU A 266 18.45 15.07 -18.14
CA GLU A 266 19.13 14.01 -17.39
C GLU A 266 18.11 13.02 -16.80
N PHE A 267 18.37 11.72 -16.93
CA PHE A 267 17.61 10.69 -16.25
C PHE A 267 18.00 10.66 -14.76
N GLU A 268 17.46 11.62 -13.98
CA GLU A 268 17.75 11.82 -12.56
C GLU A 268 17.20 10.71 -11.63
N PHE A 269 16.78 9.55 -12.14
CA PHE A 269 16.14 8.47 -11.38
C PHE A 269 16.90 8.10 -10.09
N PHE A 270 18.21 7.90 -10.19
CA PHE A 270 19.05 7.49 -9.06
C PHE A 270 19.22 8.56 -7.98
N SER A 271 18.84 9.82 -8.24
CA SER A 271 18.81 10.86 -7.21
C SER A 271 17.64 10.67 -6.23
N TYR A 272 16.59 9.97 -6.66
CA TYR A 272 15.37 9.71 -5.88
C TYR A 272 15.34 8.32 -5.26
N LEU A 273 16.32 7.47 -5.56
CA LEU A 273 16.41 6.12 -5.03
C LEU A 273 17.16 6.11 -3.69
N SER A 274 16.72 5.25 -2.76
CA SER A 274 17.51 4.95 -1.57
C SER A 274 18.91 4.43 -1.96
N PRO A 275 19.99 4.80 -1.24
CA PRO A 275 21.33 4.29 -1.56
C PRO A 275 21.39 2.77 -1.48
N LEU A 276 21.70 2.12 -2.62
CA LEU A 276 21.93 0.68 -2.70
C LEU A 276 23.23 0.32 -1.97
N GLN A 277 23.21 -0.76 -1.18
CA GLN A 277 24.42 -1.35 -0.61
C GLN A 277 25.03 -2.37 -1.61
N PRO A 278 26.34 -2.67 -1.50
CA PRO A 278 26.92 -3.79 -2.23
C PRO A 278 26.14 -5.08 -1.95
N MET A 279 25.87 -5.89 -2.99
CA MET A 279 25.06 -7.12 -2.96
C MET A 279 23.53 -6.96 -2.92
N ASP A 280 23.01 -5.74 -2.76
CA ASP A 280 21.57 -5.49 -2.93
C ASP A 280 21.13 -5.74 -4.38
N GLY A 281 19.83 -5.84 -4.60
CA GLY A 281 19.16 -5.98 -5.88
C GLY A 281 18.45 -4.69 -6.28
N LEU A 282 18.25 -4.49 -7.58
CA LEU A 282 17.43 -3.41 -8.11
C LEU A 282 16.47 -3.95 -9.17
N LEU A 283 15.18 -3.63 -9.03
CA LEU A 283 14.16 -3.83 -10.04
C LEU A 283 13.51 -2.47 -10.33
N VAL A 284 13.80 -1.90 -11.51
CA VAL A 284 13.20 -0.65 -11.96
C VAL A 284 11.91 -0.92 -12.74
N VAL A 285 10.84 -0.20 -12.40
CA VAL A 285 9.59 -0.11 -13.15
C VAL A 285 9.53 1.26 -13.84
N LEU A 286 9.89 1.26 -15.11
CA LEU A 286 9.87 2.43 -15.99
C LEU A 286 8.43 2.68 -16.48
N GLN A 287 7.94 3.91 -16.33
CA GLN A 287 6.53 4.22 -16.57
C GLN A 287 6.34 5.42 -17.50
N ARG A 288 5.35 5.35 -18.39
CA ARG A 288 4.93 6.49 -19.22
C ARG A 288 3.42 6.50 -19.42
N HIS A 289 2.87 7.70 -19.51
CA HIS A 289 1.55 7.94 -20.08
C HIS A 289 1.74 8.74 -21.37
N ASP A 290 1.29 8.19 -22.49
CA ASP A 290 1.43 8.73 -23.83
C ASP A 290 0.28 8.24 -24.72
N ASP A 291 -0.67 9.13 -24.98
CA ASP A 291 -1.87 8.84 -25.78
C ASP A 291 -1.56 8.48 -27.24
N SER A 292 -0.33 8.74 -27.73
CA SER A 292 0.09 8.31 -29.06
C SER A 292 0.35 6.80 -29.15
N ILE A 293 0.63 6.14 -28.01
CA ILE A 293 0.84 4.71 -27.93
C ILE A 293 -0.53 4.03 -27.71
N PRO A 294 -1.01 3.19 -28.64
CA PRO A 294 -2.31 2.57 -28.51
C PRO A 294 -2.30 1.52 -27.38
N GLY A 295 -3.29 1.56 -26.50
CA GLY A 295 -3.46 0.52 -25.47
C GLY A 295 -2.57 0.70 -24.23
N SER A 296 -2.54 -0.35 -23.41
CA SER A 296 -1.85 -0.39 -22.12
C SER A 296 -0.96 -1.62 -22.06
N TYR A 297 0.26 -1.47 -21.54
CA TYR A 297 1.27 -2.51 -21.61
C TYR A 297 2.03 -2.68 -20.30
N ILE A 298 2.37 -3.94 -20.00
CA ILE A 298 3.32 -4.35 -18.97
C ILE A 298 4.22 -5.38 -19.64
N MET A 299 5.52 -5.13 -19.66
CA MET A 299 6.51 -5.98 -20.33
C MET A 299 7.89 -5.75 -19.71
N THR A 300 8.86 -6.61 -20.01
CA THR A 300 10.26 -6.32 -19.65
C THR A 300 10.82 -5.18 -20.48
N LEU A 301 11.88 -4.54 -19.98
CA LEU A 301 12.61 -3.53 -20.74
C LEU A 301 13.20 -4.09 -22.04
N GLU A 302 13.69 -5.32 -22.03
CA GLU A 302 14.20 -5.97 -23.24
C GLU A 302 13.10 -6.24 -24.27
N GLN A 303 11.92 -6.70 -23.82
CA GLN A 303 10.74 -6.87 -24.69
C GLN A 303 10.30 -5.53 -25.28
N ALA A 304 10.29 -4.46 -24.48
CA ALA A 304 9.98 -3.12 -24.97
C ALA A 304 10.99 -2.66 -26.04
N LEU A 305 12.29 -2.84 -25.79
CA LEU A 305 13.33 -2.51 -26.77
C LEU A 305 13.13 -3.27 -28.10
N LYS A 306 12.82 -4.57 -28.06
CA LYS A 306 12.56 -5.37 -29.27
C LYS A 306 11.27 -4.93 -29.97
N GLY A 307 10.18 -4.75 -29.23
CA GLY A 307 8.85 -4.48 -29.76
C GLY A 307 8.70 -3.08 -30.38
N PHE A 308 9.39 -2.08 -29.82
CA PHE A 308 9.33 -0.69 -30.32
C PHE A 308 10.39 -0.35 -31.37
N ASN A 309 11.40 -1.21 -31.59
CA ASN A 309 12.40 -1.07 -32.66
C ASN A 309 11.84 -1.39 -34.06
N GLN A 310 10.74 -2.15 -34.16
CA GLN A 310 10.29 -2.75 -35.43
C GLN A 310 9.23 -1.95 -36.22
N LYS A 311 8.82 -0.77 -35.75
CA LYS A 311 7.70 -0.03 -36.38
C LYS A 311 8.16 1.26 -37.07
N GLU A 312 8.85 1.13 -38.19
CA GLU A 312 9.30 2.24 -39.08
C GLU A 312 8.16 3.14 -39.64
N ASN A 313 6.89 2.94 -39.27
CA ASN A 313 5.74 3.67 -39.83
C ASN A 313 4.75 4.25 -38.79
N THR A 314 5.10 4.24 -37.52
CA THR A 314 4.26 4.81 -36.45
C THR A 314 5.21 5.57 -35.53
N GLY A 315 5.01 6.87 -35.30
CA GLY A 315 5.94 7.80 -34.63
C GLY A 315 6.38 7.43 -33.20
N PHE A 316 6.98 6.26 -33.03
CA PHE A 316 7.50 5.63 -31.83
C PHE A 316 9.03 5.59 -31.81
N ASP A 317 9.71 6.07 -32.87
CA ASP A 317 11.17 6.19 -32.92
C ASP A 317 11.69 7.00 -31.72
N ASP A 318 10.99 8.09 -31.39
CA ASP A 318 11.28 8.95 -30.25
C ASP A 318 11.17 8.15 -28.91
N TYR A 319 10.21 7.23 -28.82
CA TYR A 319 10.01 6.36 -27.64
C TYR A 319 11.10 5.29 -27.52
N HIS A 320 11.56 4.73 -28.64
CA HIS A 320 12.64 3.76 -28.64
C HIS A 320 13.96 4.37 -28.15
N GLY A 321 14.25 5.62 -28.52
CA GLY A 321 15.39 6.37 -28.00
C GLY A 321 15.36 6.56 -26.47
N ASP A 322 14.19 6.90 -25.92
CA ASP A 322 13.99 7.02 -24.47
C ASP A 322 14.25 5.68 -23.74
N LEU A 323 13.80 4.56 -24.32
CA LEU A 323 14.04 3.21 -23.79
C LEU A 323 15.52 2.82 -23.81
N ILE A 324 16.24 3.10 -24.90
CA ILE A 324 17.68 2.81 -25.03
C ILE A 324 18.47 3.57 -23.96
N HIS A 325 18.17 4.86 -23.77
CA HIS A 325 18.87 5.65 -22.77
C HIS A 325 18.59 5.16 -21.35
N ALA A 326 17.33 4.84 -21.03
CA ALA A 326 16.98 4.26 -19.74
C ALA A 326 17.70 2.93 -19.51
N TYR A 327 17.73 2.05 -20.52
CA TYR A 327 18.47 0.79 -20.48
C TYR A 327 19.95 1.00 -20.19
N ASN A 328 20.64 1.83 -20.99
CA ASN A 328 22.07 2.09 -20.81
C ASN A 328 22.39 2.67 -19.43
N THR A 329 21.54 3.57 -18.92
CA THR A 329 21.74 4.22 -17.63
C THR A 329 21.53 3.23 -16.48
N ILE A 330 20.51 2.38 -16.57
CA ILE A 330 20.26 1.34 -15.57
C ILE A 330 21.36 0.28 -15.60
N ASP A 331 21.71 -0.23 -16.78
CA ASP A 331 22.74 -1.25 -16.99
C ASP A 331 24.11 -0.81 -16.47
N THR A 332 24.52 0.42 -16.77
CA THR A 332 25.78 0.99 -16.25
C THR A 332 25.75 0.99 -14.73
N ARG A 333 24.66 1.45 -14.12
CA ARG A 333 24.56 1.61 -12.68
C ARG A 333 24.45 0.27 -11.96
N THR A 334 23.70 -0.70 -12.49
CA THR A 334 23.59 -2.03 -11.89
C THR A 334 24.91 -2.79 -11.96
N LYS A 335 25.68 -2.64 -13.04
CA LYS A 335 27.03 -3.21 -13.16
C LYS A 335 28.03 -2.61 -12.16
N GLU A 336 27.94 -1.32 -11.88
CA GLU A 336 28.77 -0.68 -10.83
C GLU A 336 28.57 -1.29 -9.43
N TYR A 337 27.43 -1.94 -9.19
CA TYR A 337 27.09 -2.57 -7.91
C TYR A 337 27.07 -4.11 -7.95
N ASP A 338 27.52 -4.73 -9.05
CA ASP A 338 27.45 -6.19 -9.29
C ASP A 338 26.02 -6.78 -9.27
N ILE A 339 25.04 -6.03 -9.80
CA ILE A 339 23.60 -6.36 -9.79
C ILE A 339 23.05 -6.54 -11.22
N ASP A 340 23.81 -7.17 -12.12
CA ASP A 340 23.43 -7.27 -13.54
C ASP A 340 22.15 -8.11 -13.74
N THR A 341 21.05 -7.42 -14.05
CA THR A 341 19.72 -8.00 -14.18
C THR A 341 18.92 -7.39 -15.33
N ASP A 342 18.18 -8.24 -16.02
CA ASP A 342 17.26 -7.95 -17.12
C ASP A 342 15.79 -7.89 -16.66
N GLN A 343 15.55 -8.02 -15.35
CA GLN A 343 14.21 -8.17 -14.76
C GLN A 343 13.44 -6.83 -14.61
N HIS A 344 13.95 -5.76 -15.21
CA HIS A 344 13.30 -4.44 -15.20
C HIS A 344 12.02 -4.44 -16.03
N LEU A 345 11.02 -3.70 -15.57
CA LEU A 345 9.71 -3.60 -16.22
C LEU A 345 9.51 -2.25 -16.89
N VAL A 346 8.72 -2.26 -17.95
CA VAL A 346 8.17 -1.09 -18.63
C VAL A 346 6.65 -1.16 -18.56
N VAL A 347 6.04 -0.07 -18.09
CA VAL A 347 4.59 0.10 -17.93
C VAL A 347 4.14 1.33 -18.73
N ILE A 348 3.27 1.12 -19.71
CA ILE A 348 2.78 2.18 -20.60
C ILE A 348 1.28 2.31 -20.45
N ASN A 349 0.79 3.54 -20.34
CA ASN A 349 -0.63 3.88 -20.26
C ASN A 349 -1.38 3.02 -19.23
N PRO A 350 -0.92 2.97 -17.97
CA PRO A 350 -1.57 2.13 -16.98
C PRO A 350 -3.02 2.54 -16.75
N LYS A 351 -3.88 1.55 -16.51
CA LYS A 351 -5.29 1.76 -16.22
C LYS A 351 -5.59 1.49 -14.74
N PRO A 352 -6.45 2.30 -14.09
CA PRO A 352 -6.81 2.14 -12.70
C PRO A 352 -7.88 1.06 -12.43
N ASN A 353 -8.03 0.06 -13.30
CA ASN A 353 -8.98 -1.05 -13.10
C ASN A 353 -8.32 -2.27 -12.45
N LEU A 354 -9.15 -3.15 -11.89
CA LEU A 354 -8.70 -4.35 -11.17
C LEU A 354 -7.88 -5.32 -12.04
N GLU A 355 -8.23 -5.47 -13.32
CA GLU A 355 -7.52 -6.38 -14.23
C GLU A 355 -6.07 -5.92 -14.47
N PHE A 356 -5.88 -4.64 -14.77
CA PHE A 356 -4.55 -4.07 -14.96
C PHE A 356 -3.73 -4.11 -13.65
N GLN A 357 -4.37 -3.81 -12.52
CA GLN A 357 -3.74 -3.86 -11.20
C GLN A 357 -3.27 -5.29 -10.85
N MET A 358 -4.11 -6.31 -11.09
CA MET A 358 -3.75 -7.72 -10.92
C MET A 358 -2.59 -8.12 -11.84
N ASN A 359 -2.65 -7.72 -13.11
CA ASN A 359 -1.58 -8.01 -14.05
C ASN A 359 -0.25 -7.40 -13.59
N LEU A 360 -0.23 -6.15 -13.13
CA LEU A 360 0.98 -5.54 -12.57
C LEU A 360 1.50 -6.31 -11.36
N PHE A 361 0.63 -6.66 -10.41
CA PHE A 361 1.00 -7.45 -9.24
C PHE A 361 1.68 -8.77 -9.64
N LEU A 362 1.11 -9.51 -10.60
CA LEU A 362 1.67 -10.77 -11.08
C LEU A 362 2.99 -10.60 -11.83
N HIS A 363 3.15 -9.53 -12.62
CA HIS A 363 4.42 -9.22 -13.29
C HIS A 363 5.52 -8.88 -12.28
N LEU A 364 5.20 -8.13 -11.22
CA LEU A 364 6.15 -7.85 -10.13
C LEU A 364 6.61 -9.15 -9.46
N ILE A 365 5.67 -10.05 -9.11
CA ILE A 365 6.02 -11.37 -8.55
C ILE A 365 6.91 -12.15 -9.51
N ALA A 366 6.54 -12.19 -10.80
CA ALA A 366 7.30 -12.92 -11.81
C ALA A 366 8.75 -12.43 -11.90
N ARG A 367 8.95 -11.12 -11.97
CA ARG A 367 10.31 -10.54 -12.05
C ARG A 367 11.11 -10.71 -10.77
N CYS A 368 10.48 -10.61 -9.60
CA CYS A 368 11.17 -10.86 -8.34
C CYS A 368 11.59 -12.33 -8.22
N ASN A 369 10.73 -13.27 -8.61
CA ASN A 369 11.05 -14.70 -8.61
C ASN A 369 12.20 -15.03 -9.58
N GLU A 370 12.18 -14.47 -10.79
CA GLU A 370 13.27 -14.65 -11.76
C GLU A 370 14.59 -14.04 -11.26
N PHE A 371 14.53 -12.87 -10.62
CA PHE A 371 15.69 -12.28 -9.96
C PHE A 371 16.28 -13.23 -8.92
N GLU A 372 15.46 -13.78 -8.02
CA GLU A 372 15.93 -14.67 -6.96
C GLU A 372 16.44 -16.02 -7.48
N LYS A 373 15.88 -16.54 -8.57
CA LYS A 373 16.40 -17.74 -9.23
C LYS A 373 17.82 -17.52 -9.75
N LYS A 374 18.12 -16.34 -10.27
CA LYS A 374 19.43 -16.00 -10.85
C LYS A 374 20.47 -15.58 -9.79
N LEU A 375 20.05 -14.78 -8.81
CA LEU A 375 20.95 -14.06 -7.89
C LEU A 375 20.80 -14.46 -6.42
N GLY A 376 19.91 -15.42 -6.13
CA GLY A 376 19.62 -15.94 -4.80
C GLY A 376 18.53 -15.16 -4.06
N PRO A 377 18.09 -15.65 -2.89
CA PRO A 377 17.01 -15.04 -2.10
C PRO A 377 17.29 -13.59 -1.70
N ARG A 378 16.25 -12.76 -1.62
CA ARG A 378 16.30 -11.34 -1.25
C ARG A 378 15.14 -10.93 -0.35
N ILE A 379 15.34 -9.94 0.50
CA ILE A 379 14.23 -9.21 1.15
C ILE A 379 13.72 -8.18 0.15
N TRP A 380 12.43 -8.19 -0.19
CA TRP A 380 11.91 -7.25 -1.18
C TRP A 380 11.51 -5.95 -0.50
N ASP A 381 12.08 -4.84 -0.96
CA ASP A 381 11.76 -3.50 -0.49
C ASP A 381 11.09 -2.72 -1.61
N VAL A 382 10.09 -1.92 -1.28
CA VAL A 382 9.28 -1.20 -2.27
C VAL A 382 9.40 0.30 -2.05
N ASP A 383 9.95 1.01 -3.03
CA ASP A 383 9.99 2.47 -3.04
C ASP A 383 8.70 3.04 -3.66
N LEU A 384 7.83 3.61 -2.82
CA LEU A 384 6.56 4.19 -3.23
C LEU A 384 6.66 5.64 -3.71
N THR A 385 7.86 6.20 -3.94
CA THR A 385 8.01 7.63 -4.22
C THR A 385 7.38 8.06 -5.55
N MET A 386 7.56 7.27 -6.61
CA MET A 386 7.27 7.66 -7.99
C MET A 386 6.32 6.75 -8.82
N PRO A 387 5.53 5.80 -8.28
CA PRO A 387 4.52 5.10 -9.09
C PRO A 387 3.48 6.08 -9.68
N LEU A 388 3.04 5.82 -10.91
CA LEU A 388 1.91 6.53 -11.55
C LEU A 388 0.64 6.28 -10.73
N ASN A 389 -0.23 7.28 -10.69
CA ASN A 389 -1.45 7.26 -9.88
C ASN A 389 -2.29 6.00 -10.11
N ALA A 390 -2.45 5.60 -11.37
CA ALA A 390 -3.23 4.44 -11.79
C ALA A 390 -2.74 3.09 -11.24
N ILE A 391 -1.50 3.00 -10.75
CA ILE A 391 -0.93 1.74 -10.24
C ILE A 391 -0.62 1.77 -8.73
N ARG A 392 -0.79 2.90 -8.04
CA ARG A 392 -0.38 3.06 -6.63
C ARG A 392 -1.00 2.02 -5.71
N SER A 393 -2.29 1.75 -5.86
CA SER A 393 -3.00 0.73 -5.09
C SER A 393 -2.44 -0.68 -5.31
N ALA A 394 -2.09 -1.04 -6.55
CA ALA A 394 -1.48 -2.32 -6.87
C ALA A 394 -0.10 -2.48 -6.22
N VAL A 395 0.68 -1.39 -6.16
CA VAL A 395 1.99 -1.40 -5.49
C VAL A 395 1.83 -1.51 -3.96
N SER A 396 0.86 -0.80 -3.37
CA SER A 396 0.51 -0.97 -1.95
C SER A 396 0.07 -2.40 -1.64
N PHE A 397 -0.81 -2.96 -2.47
CA PHE A 397 -1.28 -4.34 -2.37
C PHE A 397 -0.13 -5.35 -2.49
N PHE A 398 0.78 -5.14 -3.45
CA PHE A 398 2.00 -5.94 -3.57
C PHE A 398 2.82 -5.90 -2.29
N SER A 399 3.14 -4.69 -1.79
CA SER A 399 3.92 -4.50 -0.57
C SER A 399 3.29 -5.16 0.66
N TYR A 400 1.96 -5.21 0.72
CA TYR A 400 1.23 -5.86 1.82
C TYR A 400 1.46 -7.37 1.83
N PHE A 401 1.25 -8.04 0.69
CA PHE A 401 1.34 -9.51 0.62
C PHE A 401 2.77 -10.04 0.68
N THR A 402 3.73 -9.28 0.18
CA THR A 402 5.16 -9.64 0.21
C THR A 402 5.83 -9.38 1.55
N HIS A 403 5.12 -8.75 2.50
CA HIS A 403 5.70 -8.24 3.75
C HIS A 403 6.87 -7.28 3.53
N SER A 404 6.90 -6.61 2.37
CA SER A 404 7.91 -5.62 2.05
C SER A 404 7.80 -4.44 3.00
N ALA A 405 8.94 -3.78 3.30
CA ALA A 405 8.93 -2.50 3.97
C ALA A 405 8.73 -1.38 2.93
N PRO A 406 7.51 -0.83 2.75
CA PRO A 406 7.33 0.29 1.84
C PRO A 406 8.10 1.50 2.36
N THR A 407 8.79 2.18 1.46
CA THR A 407 9.54 3.39 1.76
C THR A 407 9.10 4.55 0.89
N TYR A 408 9.37 5.77 1.34
CA TYR A 408 9.18 6.99 0.57
C TYR A 408 10.39 7.90 0.73
N VAL A 409 10.99 8.30 -0.38
CA VAL A 409 12.18 9.16 -0.40
C VAL A 409 11.77 10.63 -0.54
N LEU A 410 12.11 11.41 0.47
CA LEU A 410 11.87 12.86 0.49
C LEU A 410 12.71 13.57 -0.56
N LYS A 411 12.07 14.47 -1.32
CA LYS A 411 12.78 15.34 -2.24
C LYS A 411 13.48 16.46 -1.46
N PRO A 412 14.81 16.62 -1.58
CA PRO A 412 15.47 17.81 -1.07
C PRO A 412 14.98 19.02 -1.87
N ARG A 413 14.50 20.07 -1.19
CA ARG A 413 14.22 21.33 -1.87
C ARG A 413 15.54 22.01 -2.15
N ILE A 414 15.94 22.02 -3.41
CA ILE A 414 17.06 22.84 -3.91
C ILE A 414 16.58 24.30 -3.90
N SER A 415 16.56 24.93 -2.73
CA SER A 415 16.34 26.36 -2.61
C SER A 415 17.21 26.91 -1.48
N GLY A 416 18.46 27.23 -1.82
CA GLY A 416 19.24 28.25 -1.14
C GLY A 416 20.16 27.84 0.01
N GLY A 417 20.36 26.55 0.29
CA GLY A 417 21.35 26.12 1.28
C GLY A 417 21.64 24.64 1.19
N GLU A 418 22.93 24.26 1.25
CA GLU A 418 23.36 22.88 1.40
C GLU A 418 22.93 22.35 2.77
N GLU A 419 21.66 21.92 2.92
CA GLU A 419 21.31 21.06 4.05
C GLU A 419 21.91 19.68 3.82
N LYS A 420 23.00 19.40 4.53
CA LYS A 420 23.71 18.12 4.60
C LYS A 420 22.91 17.05 5.37
N ILE A 421 21.63 16.86 5.05
CA ILE A 421 20.88 15.72 5.58
C ILE A 421 21.37 14.47 4.83
N PRO A 422 21.90 13.44 5.51
CA PRO A 422 22.31 12.22 4.85
C PRO A 422 21.14 11.62 4.05
N ARG A 423 21.36 11.15 2.81
CA ARG A 423 20.28 10.58 1.97
C ARG A 423 19.47 9.48 2.68
N ARG A 424 20.14 8.66 3.51
CA ARG A 424 19.47 7.64 4.34
C ARG A 424 18.41 8.23 5.29
N SER A 425 18.59 9.46 5.74
CA SER A 425 17.66 10.18 6.64
C SER A 425 16.50 10.83 5.87
N LEU A 426 16.50 10.75 4.54
CA LEU A 426 15.41 11.19 3.67
C LEU A 426 14.47 10.03 3.31
N VAL A 427 14.79 8.80 3.71
CA VAL A 427 13.96 7.62 3.47
C VAL A 427 13.02 7.43 4.65
N LEU A 428 11.72 7.53 4.39
CA LEU A 428 10.68 7.27 5.37
C LEU A 428 10.18 5.84 5.24
N SER A 429 10.22 5.06 6.31
CA SER A 429 9.50 3.79 6.38
C SER A 429 8.01 4.05 6.57
N LEU A 430 7.17 3.36 5.81
CA LEU A 430 5.72 3.54 5.87
C LEU A 430 5.05 2.39 6.64
N PRO A 431 3.95 2.66 7.37
CA PRO A 431 3.09 1.63 7.91
C PRO A 431 2.60 0.70 6.79
N ASN A 432 2.46 -0.59 7.06
CA ASN A 432 2.01 -1.58 6.07
C ASN A 432 1.16 -2.65 6.78
N ARG A 433 1.19 -3.90 6.29
CA ARG A 433 0.49 -5.08 6.81
C ARG A 433 0.43 -5.19 8.33
N ILE A 434 1.55 -4.97 9.01
CA ILE A 434 1.65 -5.05 10.48
C ILE A 434 0.64 -4.14 11.17
N ALA A 435 0.36 -2.95 10.62
CA ALA A 435 -0.62 -2.03 11.19
C ALA A 435 -2.04 -2.62 11.15
N GLN A 436 -2.42 -3.17 9.99
CA GLN A 436 -3.76 -3.72 9.78
C GLN A 436 -3.96 -5.02 10.57
N GLU A 437 -3.00 -5.95 10.54
CA GLU A 437 -3.08 -7.22 11.28
C GLU A 437 -3.16 -6.98 12.78
N ALA A 438 -2.33 -6.07 13.31
CA ALA A 438 -2.35 -5.77 14.74
C ALA A 438 -3.68 -5.15 15.19
N VAL A 439 -4.34 -4.35 14.33
CA VAL A 439 -5.70 -3.87 14.62
C VAL A 439 -6.68 -5.03 14.64
N GLN A 440 -6.70 -5.88 13.61
CA GLN A 440 -7.63 -7.01 13.52
C GLN A 440 -7.48 -8.01 14.69
N ASP A 441 -6.24 -8.37 15.04
CA ASP A 441 -5.93 -9.29 16.14
C ASP A 441 -6.41 -8.79 17.52
N ASN A 442 -6.58 -7.47 17.66
CA ASN A 442 -6.91 -6.85 18.94
C ASN A 442 -8.34 -6.28 19.01
N ILE A 443 -9.08 -6.19 17.90
CA ILE A 443 -10.51 -5.85 17.89
C ILE A 443 -11.31 -6.97 18.59
N ASN A 444 -11.12 -8.22 18.17
CA ASN A 444 -11.85 -9.38 18.68
C ASN A 444 -10.89 -10.43 19.31
N PRO A 445 -10.28 -10.13 20.47
CA PRO A 445 -9.27 -10.99 21.05
C PRO A 445 -9.88 -12.32 21.55
N HIS A 446 -9.28 -13.44 21.15
CA HIS A 446 -9.72 -14.78 21.58
C HIS A 446 -8.89 -15.34 22.75
N GLY A 447 -9.54 -16.19 23.57
CA GLY A 447 -8.89 -16.96 24.63
C GLY A 447 -8.04 -16.12 25.61
N ASN A 448 -6.76 -16.46 25.73
CA ASN A 448 -5.84 -15.82 26.66
C ASN A 448 -5.36 -14.43 26.21
N ALA A 449 -5.77 -13.92 25.04
CA ALA A 449 -5.37 -12.60 24.53
C ALA A 449 -6.30 -11.46 24.98
N LYS A 450 -7.46 -11.77 25.60
CA LYS A 450 -8.51 -10.81 25.96
C LYS A 450 -8.04 -9.59 26.77
N GLY A 451 -7.03 -9.74 27.62
CA GLY A 451 -6.50 -8.63 28.42
C GLY A 451 -5.49 -7.73 27.70
N GLY A 452 -4.90 -8.17 26.58
CA GLY A 452 -3.93 -7.40 25.80
C GLY A 452 -4.49 -6.04 25.35
N PRO A 453 -5.64 -6.02 24.66
CA PRO A 453 -6.28 -4.77 24.23
C PRO A 453 -6.58 -3.80 25.37
N ASN A 454 -7.01 -4.32 26.53
CA ASN A 454 -7.25 -3.50 27.72
C ASN A 454 -5.97 -2.85 28.25
N CYS A 455 -4.83 -3.57 28.22
CA CYS A 455 -3.53 -2.99 28.57
C CYS A 455 -3.13 -1.87 27.60
N LEU A 456 -3.32 -2.07 26.29
CA LEU A 456 -3.03 -1.06 25.26
C LEU A 456 -3.87 0.21 25.47
N ILE A 457 -5.19 0.06 25.63
CA ILE A 457 -6.10 1.18 25.91
C ILE A 457 -5.70 1.88 27.21
N GLY A 458 -5.36 1.13 28.26
CA GLY A 458 -4.94 1.70 29.54
C GLY A 458 -3.66 2.54 29.44
N LEU A 459 -2.66 2.04 28.72
CA LEU A 459 -1.43 2.77 28.42
C LEU A 459 -1.73 4.04 27.60
N HIS A 460 -2.59 3.94 26.60
CA HIS A 460 -2.94 5.09 25.76
C HIS A 460 -3.69 6.17 26.54
N LYS A 461 -4.66 5.78 27.38
CA LYS A 461 -5.34 6.71 28.30
C LYS A 461 -4.36 7.41 29.25
N LEU A 462 -3.31 6.72 29.71
CA LEU A 462 -2.27 7.32 30.54
C LEU A 462 -1.44 8.37 29.79
N GLU A 463 -1.08 8.09 28.53
CA GLU A 463 -0.44 9.08 27.66
C GLU A 463 -1.34 10.32 27.50
N MET A 464 -2.64 10.14 27.24
CA MET A 464 -3.61 11.24 27.13
C MET A 464 -3.76 12.05 28.44
N GLU A 465 -3.83 11.39 29.60
CA GLU A 465 -3.99 12.07 30.91
C GLU A 465 -2.83 13.01 31.26
N LYS A 466 -1.61 12.73 30.80
CA LYS A 466 -0.46 13.60 31.08
C LYS A 466 -0.34 14.74 30.09
N VAL A 467 -0.69 14.54 28.81
CA VAL A 467 -0.74 15.62 27.82
C VAL A 467 -1.66 16.75 28.30
N VAL A 468 -2.85 16.40 28.79
CA VAL A 468 -3.83 17.37 29.33
C VAL A 468 -3.33 18.13 30.57
N LYS A 469 -2.35 17.59 31.32
CA LYS A 469 -1.81 18.25 32.52
C LYS A 469 -0.66 19.21 32.25
N ASP A 470 0.00 19.11 31.10
CA ASP A 470 1.06 20.05 30.68
C ASP A 470 0.49 21.24 29.88
N ASP A 471 -0.80 21.20 29.49
CA ASP A 471 -1.49 22.15 28.59
C ASP A 471 -2.34 23.24 29.31
N ASP A 472 -1.92 23.75 30.49
CA ASP A 472 -2.59 24.89 31.15
C ASP A 472 -2.43 26.25 30.40
N ASP A 473 -1.95 26.24 29.14
CA ASP A 473 -1.86 27.40 28.25
C ASP A 473 -2.85 27.24 27.07
N ILE A 474 -4.01 27.89 27.17
CA ILE A 474 -5.23 27.68 26.34
C ILE A 474 -5.00 27.90 24.83
N PHE A 475 -3.91 28.55 24.41
CA PHE A 475 -3.56 28.74 23.00
C PHE A 475 -2.67 27.62 22.41
N ALA A 476 -2.10 26.75 23.24
CA ALA A 476 -1.30 25.62 22.80
C ALA A 476 -2.18 24.41 22.38
N ALA A 477 -3.33 24.23 23.02
CA ALA A 477 -4.25 23.11 22.78
C ALA A 477 -4.85 23.05 21.36
N LEU A 478 -4.85 24.16 20.60
CA LEU A 478 -5.29 24.18 19.20
C LEU A 478 -4.16 23.86 18.19
N ASN A 479 -2.90 23.81 18.66
CA ASN A 479 -1.72 23.53 17.84
C ASN A 479 -0.92 22.29 18.31
N ASN A 480 -1.27 21.69 19.46
CA ASN A 480 -0.50 20.62 20.14
C ASN A 480 -1.03 19.19 19.92
N ASP A 481 -1.72 18.90 18.83
CA ASP A 481 -2.07 17.50 18.47
C ASP A 481 -0.83 16.62 18.15
N GLU A 482 0.39 17.17 18.23
CA GLU A 482 1.61 16.57 17.65
C GLU A 482 2.69 16.08 18.64
N ASN A 483 2.54 16.22 19.97
CA ASN A 483 3.54 15.70 20.93
C ASN A 483 2.98 14.57 21.81
N THR A 484 2.88 13.36 21.25
CA THR A 484 2.65 12.13 22.04
C THR A 484 3.86 11.85 22.93
N VAL A 485 3.75 12.22 24.21
CA VAL A 485 4.76 11.87 25.22
C VAL A 485 4.67 10.38 25.49
N SER A 486 5.73 9.63 25.18
CA SER A 486 5.81 8.22 25.53
C SER A 486 5.95 8.06 27.04
N ILE A 487 5.04 7.31 27.68
CA ILE A 487 5.04 7.14 29.13
C ILE A 487 5.35 5.70 29.51
N GLY A 488 6.43 5.54 30.27
CA GLY A 488 6.76 4.30 30.96
C GLY A 488 5.88 4.09 32.17
N ILE A 489 5.39 2.86 32.35
CA ILE A 489 4.70 2.48 33.58
C ILE A 489 5.03 1.05 34.00
N GLU A 490 5.19 0.85 35.30
CA GLU A 490 5.35 -0.48 35.87
C GLU A 490 4.04 -1.27 35.87
N PRO A 491 4.08 -2.60 35.69
CA PRO A 491 2.88 -3.43 35.61
C PRO A 491 1.93 -3.35 36.82
N LYS A 492 2.47 -3.15 38.04
CA LYS A 492 1.63 -2.96 39.24
C LYS A 492 0.83 -1.66 39.17
N SER A 493 1.48 -0.58 38.76
CA SER A 493 0.86 0.75 38.59
C SER A 493 -0.14 0.75 37.44
N LEU A 494 0.17 0.07 36.33
CA LEU A 494 -0.78 -0.10 35.22
C LEU A 494 -2.03 -0.86 35.67
N LYS A 495 -1.90 -1.91 36.49
CA LYS A 495 -3.06 -2.65 37.03
C LYS A 495 -3.98 -1.76 37.87
N ALA A 496 -3.43 -0.84 38.66
CA ALA A 496 -4.22 0.13 39.41
C ALA A 496 -4.97 1.08 38.47
N LYS A 497 -4.30 1.60 37.44
CA LYS A 497 -4.91 2.46 36.42
C LYS A 497 -5.99 1.76 35.60
N LEU A 498 -5.79 0.50 35.21
CA LEU A 498 -6.83 -0.29 34.55
C LEU A 498 -8.07 -0.47 35.42
N LYS A 499 -7.93 -0.48 36.75
CA LYS A 499 -9.07 -0.48 37.67
C LYS A 499 -9.83 0.85 37.60
N GLU A 500 -9.12 1.96 37.64
CA GLU A 500 -9.70 3.32 37.52
C GLU A 500 -10.45 3.49 36.18
N TYR A 501 -9.94 2.90 35.10
CA TYR A 501 -10.55 3.00 33.77
C TYR A 501 -11.64 1.96 33.47
N ASN A 502 -11.99 1.09 34.42
CA ASN A 502 -12.90 -0.04 34.20
C ASN A 502 -12.42 -1.02 33.10
N LEU A 503 -11.11 -1.27 33.00
CA LEU A 503 -10.46 -2.13 32.00
C LEU A 503 -9.77 -3.37 32.61
N LEU A 504 -10.19 -3.79 33.81
CA LEU A 504 -9.59 -4.92 34.53
C LEU A 504 -9.95 -6.31 33.98
N GLU A 505 -11.01 -6.40 33.18
CA GLU A 505 -11.45 -7.68 32.62
C GLU A 505 -10.34 -8.30 31.75
N GLY A 506 -10.15 -9.62 31.87
CA GLY A 506 -9.09 -10.34 31.12
C GLY A 506 -7.64 -10.05 31.58
N ASN A 507 -7.43 -9.19 32.59
CA ASN A 507 -6.10 -8.75 33.06
C ASN A 507 -5.65 -9.38 34.39
N SER A 508 -6.04 -10.62 34.66
CA SER A 508 -5.56 -11.36 35.85
C SER A 508 -4.04 -11.56 35.85
N GLN A 509 -3.39 -11.58 34.68
CA GLN A 509 -1.96 -11.81 34.46
C GLN A 509 -1.32 -10.68 33.62
N ILE A 510 -1.29 -9.45 34.15
CA ILE A 510 -0.86 -8.25 33.41
C ILE A 510 0.57 -8.37 32.82
N HIS A 511 1.51 -8.98 33.55
CA HIS A 511 2.88 -9.20 33.06
C HIS A 511 2.91 -10.08 31.82
N ARG A 512 2.05 -11.11 31.75
CA ARG A 512 1.96 -12.01 30.60
C ARG A 512 1.37 -11.30 29.39
N ASN A 513 0.39 -10.42 29.60
CA ASN A 513 -0.19 -9.61 28.54
C ASN A 513 0.85 -8.62 27.99
N LEU A 514 1.55 -7.89 28.85
CA LEU A 514 2.61 -6.96 28.44
C LEU A 514 3.77 -7.66 27.73
N ALA A 515 4.19 -8.84 28.18
CA ALA A 515 5.22 -9.63 27.50
C ALA A 515 4.81 -10.06 26.09
N ARG A 516 3.54 -10.44 25.89
CA ARG A 516 3.01 -10.76 24.55
C ARG A 516 2.90 -9.53 23.65
N LEU A 517 2.43 -8.42 24.20
CA LEU A 517 2.39 -7.15 23.49
C LEU A 517 3.81 -6.71 23.07
N ALA A 518 4.82 -6.99 23.90
CA ALA A 518 6.22 -6.71 23.57
C ALA A 518 6.73 -7.62 22.44
N GLN A 519 6.38 -8.91 22.46
CA GLN A 519 6.67 -9.84 21.36
C GLN A 519 6.02 -9.39 20.04
N ALA A 520 4.79 -8.87 20.11
CA ALA A 520 4.07 -8.28 18.98
C ALA A 520 4.56 -6.86 18.61
N ARG A 521 5.60 -6.33 19.27
CA ARG A 521 6.15 -4.98 19.06
C ARG A 521 5.14 -3.84 19.29
N LEU A 522 4.08 -4.09 20.06
CA LEU A 522 3.07 -3.09 20.45
C LEU A 522 3.49 -2.30 21.69
N VAL A 523 4.39 -2.84 22.50
CA VAL A 523 5.01 -2.13 23.60
C VAL A 523 6.52 -2.39 23.62
N HIS A 524 7.27 -1.44 24.17
CA HIS A 524 8.69 -1.59 24.45
C HIS A 524 8.89 -1.68 25.96
N GLN A 525 9.81 -2.55 26.40
CA GLN A 525 10.21 -2.65 27.79
C GLN A 525 11.56 -1.96 27.97
N VAL A 526 11.62 -0.98 28.88
CA VAL A 526 12.86 -0.32 29.29
C VAL A 526 12.96 -0.45 30.81
N GLY A 527 13.89 -1.28 31.28
CA GLY A 527 13.96 -1.65 32.70
C GLY A 527 12.70 -2.39 33.16
N SER A 528 12.04 -1.88 34.22
CA SER A 528 10.78 -2.41 34.75
C SER A 528 9.53 -1.81 34.10
N GLU A 529 9.70 -0.81 33.23
CA GLU A 529 8.62 -0.02 32.68
C GLU A 529 8.29 -0.44 31.24
N PHE A 530 7.01 -0.29 30.89
CA PHE A 530 6.49 -0.54 29.56
C PHE A 530 5.98 0.74 28.92
N TYR A 531 6.31 0.92 27.64
CA TYR A 531 6.02 2.09 26.81
C TYR A 531 5.25 1.66 25.57
N LEU A 532 4.28 2.44 25.10
CA LEU A 532 3.67 2.16 23.80
C LEU A 532 4.66 2.42 22.65
N SER A 533 4.69 1.51 21.68
CA SER A 533 5.30 1.77 20.37
C SER A 533 4.35 2.59 19.48
N GLU A 534 4.81 3.11 18.34
CA GLU A 534 3.91 3.79 17.39
C GLU A 534 2.78 2.88 16.90
N LEU A 535 3.11 1.62 16.59
CA LEU A 535 2.12 0.60 16.27
C LEU A 535 1.15 0.38 17.45
N GLY A 536 1.68 0.30 18.67
CA GLY A 536 0.89 0.14 19.89
C GLY A 536 -0.10 1.28 20.12
N ARG A 537 0.34 2.54 19.95
CA ARG A 537 -0.52 3.72 20.05
C ARG A 537 -1.63 3.69 19.01
N PHE A 538 -1.25 3.46 17.75
CA PHE A 538 -2.20 3.35 16.65
C PHE A 538 -3.28 2.31 16.95
N VAL A 539 -2.86 1.10 17.34
CA VAL A 539 -3.78 -0.02 17.66
C VAL A 539 -4.65 0.31 18.87
N ALA A 540 -4.08 0.86 19.95
CA ALA A 540 -4.82 1.24 21.15
C ALA A 540 -5.95 2.24 20.85
N GLU A 541 -5.66 3.27 20.05
CA GLU A 541 -6.62 4.28 19.64
C GLU A 541 -7.76 3.67 18.80
N GLN A 542 -7.42 2.81 17.84
CA GLN A 542 -8.45 2.19 16.98
C GLN A 542 -9.39 1.27 17.77
N ILE A 543 -8.86 0.45 18.69
CA ILE A 543 -9.70 -0.44 19.51
C ILE A 543 -10.59 0.38 20.45
N LEU A 544 -10.04 1.43 21.09
CA LEU A 544 -10.81 2.29 21.98
C LEU A 544 -12.02 2.89 21.24
N LYS A 545 -11.78 3.40 20.03
CA LYS A 545 -12.80 4.00 19.18
C LYS A 545 -13.87 2.99 18.75
N ILE A 546 -13.49 1.79 18.32
CA ILE A 546 -14.44 0.75 17.91
C ILE A 546 -15.34 0.37 19.09
N ARG A 547 -14.77 0.10 20.26
CA ARG A 547 -15.56 -0.25 21.46
C ARG A 547 -16.50 0.86 21.93
N GLN A 548 -16.07 2.12 21.84
CA GLN A 548 -16.94 3.25 22.13
C GLN A 548 -18.11 3.37 21.15
N SER A 549 -17.90 2.97 19.90
CA SER A 549 -18.97 2.99 18.89
C SER A 549 -19.97 1.84 19.07
N GLU A 550 -19.52 0.67 19.51
CA GLU A 550 -20.36 -0.50 19.83
C GLU A 550 -21.23 -0.21 21.07
N ALA A 551 -20.64 0.36 22.13
CA ALA A 551 -21.37 0.70 23.35
C ALA A 551 -22.51 1.71 23.15
N LYS A 552 -22.43 2.56 22.11
CA LYS A 552 -23.47 3.54 21.75
C LYS A 552 -24.61 2.96 20.91
N ILE A 553 -24.46 1.74 20.38
CA ILE A 553 -25.52 1.05 19.62
C ILE A 553 -26.48 0.31 20.59
N ASP A 554 -26.00 -0.03 21.79
CA ASP A 554 -26.78 -0.73 22.82
C ASP A 554 -27.57 0.21 23.76
N GLU A 555 -27.44 1.55 23.57
CA GLU A 555 -28.24 2.60 24.20
C GLU A 555 -29.32 3.14 23.24
#